data_AF-A0A3R9Q1K1-F1
#
_entry.id   AF-A0A3R9Q1K1-F1
#
_cell.length_a   1.000
_cell.length_b   1.000
_cell.length_c   1.000
_cell.angle_alpha   90.00
_cell.angle_beta   90.00
_cell.angle_gamma   90.00
#
_symmetry.space_group_name_H-M   'P 1'
#
loop_
_entity.id
_entity.type
_entity.pdbx_description
1 polymer ?
#
loop_
_entity_poly.entity_id
_entity_poly.type
_entity_poly.pdbx_seq_one_letter_code
_entity_poly.pdbx_strand_id
1 'polypeptide(L)'
;MSAAYQLEKWVWTEADFEHMGWHDARIYAIQFGKEISFDIDYIFQWVREDEDSFFSFWVAPVTLMFPEVANVAINVDFRLGTELEIEHIHRQTSAVGATEWHIETHQGSIFVTAESFRQIIRRPPTLQLGQRLMPEERGPSCFDVTPDVDFAESAEVSRLKTVDFVRRQKATDVRCLRRQLEALSEQRNAGALEVKRYLQEKRSLEKKIAALLNELGAAEW
;
A
#
# COMPACT_ATOMS: atom_id res chain seq x y z
N MET A 1 -9.82 16.53 7.62
CA MET A 1 -8.72 16.00 8.45
C MET A 1 -9.06 14.55 8.74
N SER A 2 -8.45 13.61 8.03
CA SER A 2 -8.54 12.20 8.38
C SER A 2 -7.95 12.02 9.78
N ALA A 3 -8.65 11.34 10.68
CA ALA A 3 -8.11 11.00 11.99
C ALA A 3 -6.79 10.23 11.83
N ALA A 4 -5.83 10.46 12.72
CA ALA A 4 -4.60 9.69 12.76
C ALA A 4 -4.93 8.21 13.07
N TYR A 5 -4.28 7.28 12.39
CA TYR A 5 -4.41 5.86 12.67
C TYR A 5 -4.06 5.58 14.14
N GLN A 6 -4.95 4.88 14.84
CA GLN A 6 -4.74 4.52 16.24
C GLN A 6 -4.04 3.16 16.28
N LEU A 7 -2.75 3.16 16.56
CA LEU A 7 -2.00 1.93 16.68
C LEU A 7 -2.34 1.23 17.99
N GLU A 8 -2.88 0.01 17.89
CA GLU A 8 -3.30 -0.77 19.06
C GLU A 8 -2.11 -1.23 19.91
N LYS A 9 -1.02 -1.60 19.26
CA LYS A 9 0.24 -2.04 19.89
C LYS A 9 1.40 -2.00 18.90
N TRP A 10 2.61 -1.89 19.43
CA TRP A 10 3.86 -1.80 18.66
C TRP A 10 4.50 -3.12 18.28
N VAL A 11 4.11 -4.21 18.96
CA VAL A 11 4.66 -5.55 18.74
C VAL A 11 3.51 -6.52 18.55
N TRP A 12 3.47 -7.17 17.39
CA TRP A 12 2.50 -8.21 17.05
C TRP A 12 3.23 -9.56 17.04
N THR A 13 2.53 -10.63 17.36
CA THR A 13 3.09 -11.98 17.45
C THR A 13 2.20 -12.99 16.73
N GLU A 14 2.55 -14.27 16.79
CA GLU A 14 1.75 -15.37 16.23
C GLU A 14 0.32 -15.46 16.78
N ALA A 15 0.06 -14.86 17.95
CA ALA A 15 -1.28 -14.77 18.53
C ALA A 15 -2.19 -13.82 17.75
N ASP A 16 -1.61 -12.85 17.04
CA ASP A 16 -2.34 -11.85 16.24
C ASP A 16 -2.54 -12.27 14.79
N PHE A 17 -1.84 -13.33 14.36
CA PHE A 17 -1.68 -13.72 12.96
C PHE A 17 -2.99 -13.70 12.14
N GLU A 18 -4.07 -14.22 12.70
CA GLU A 18 -5.38 -14.31 12.02
C GLU A 18 -6.05 -12.95 11.77
N HIS A 19 -5.60 -11.89 12.46
CA HIS A 19 -6.08 -10.51 12.30
C HIS A 19 -5.17 -9.66 11.42
N MET A 20 -4.04 -10.21 10.96
CA MET A 20 -3.05 -9.49 10.16
C MET A 20 -3.39 -9.56 8.67
N GLY A 21 -3.27 -8.43 7.97
CA GLY A 21 -3.25 -8.39 6.51
C GLY A 21 -1.81 -8.47 5.98
N TRP A 22 -1.49 -9.43 5.11
CA TRP A 22 -0.12 -9.65 4.61
C TRP A 22 0.13 -9.18 3.18
N HIS A 23 -0.94 -8.81 2.47
CA HIS A 23 -0.91 -8.48 1.06
C HIS A 23 -0.16 -7.17 0.77
N ASP A 24 0.57 -7.17 -0.35
CA ASP A 24 1.26 -6.04 -0.96
C ASP A 24 2.36 -5.39 -0.09
N ALA A 25 2.80 -6.09 0.95
CA ALA A 25 3.89 -5.61 1.79
C ALA A 25 5.24 -5.80 1.10
N ARG A 26 5.91 -4.70 0.77
CA ARG A 26 7.23 -4.73 0.14
C ARG A 26 8.29 -5.19 1.13
N ILE A 27 9.14 -6.13 0.72
CA ILE A 27 10.36 -6.54 1.43
C ILE A 27 11.56 -5.78 0.86
N TYR A 28 12.25 -5.05 1.73
CA TYR A 28 13.44 -4.26 1.38
C TYR A 28 14.74 -5.01 1.64
N ALA A 29 14.78 -5.80 2.71
CA ALA A 29 15.97 -6.53 3.12
C ALA A 29 15.61 -7.77 3.93
N ILE A 30 16.50 -8.77 3.86
CA ILE A 30 16.44 -10.00 4.67
C ILE A 30 17.77 -10.10 5.44
N GLN A 31 17.69 -10.28 6.75
CA GLN A 31 18.84 -10.50 7.62
C GLN A 31 18.87 -11.95 8.10
N PHE A 32 20.02 -12.60 7.95
CA PHE A 32 20.30 -13.94 8.46
C PHE A 32 21.19 -13.85 9.70
N GLY A 33 20.76 -14.42 10.81
CA GLY A 33 21.52 -14.45 12.06
C GLY A 33 20.99 -15.53 13.01
N LYS A 34 20.98 -15.24 14.32
CA LYS A 34 20.29 -16.09 15.31
C LYS A 34 18.77 -16.15 15.08
N GLU A 35 18.26 -15.14 14.40
CA GLU A 35 16.90 -15.02 13.93
C GLU A 35 16.93 -14.61 12.45
N ILE A 36 15.84 -14.87 11.74
CA ILE A 36 15.65 -14.37 10.38
C ILE A 36 14.71 -13.19 10.44
N SER A 37 15.16 -12.06 9.90
CA SER A 37 14.39 -10.81 9.93
C SER A 37 14.15 -10.26 8.53
N PHE A 38 12.97 -9.67 8.33
CA PHE A 38 12.53 -9.01 7.12
C PHE A 38 12.23 -7.55 7.44
N ASP A 39 12.79 -6.64 6.64
CA ASP A 39 12.47 -5.22 6.69
C ASP A 39 11.37 -4.94 5.67
N ILE A 40 10.17 -4.59 6.15
CA ILE A 40 8.97 -4.48 5.31
C ILE A 40 8.27 -3.13 5.45
N ASP A 41 7.52 -2.74 4.42
CA ASP A 41 6.43 -1.76 4.54
C ASP A 41 5.14 -2.51 4.79
N TYR A 42 4.66 -2.51 6.04
CA TYR A 42 3.42 -3.20 6.40
C TYR A 42 2.21 -2.29 6.21
N ILE A 43 1.18 -2.79 5.54
CA ILE A 43 -0.06 -2.06 5.27
C ILE A 43 -1.10 -2.44 6.33
N PHE A 44 -1.43 -1.48 7.19
CA PHE A 44 -2.42 -1.66 8.26
C PHE A 44 -3.85 -1.57 7.75
N GLN A 45 -4.10 -0.69 6.79
CA GLN A 45 -5.45 -0.44 6.31
C GLN A 45 -5.44 0.19 4.93
N TRP A 46 -6.36 -0.27 4.09
CA TRP A 46 -6.70 0.35 2.82
C TRP A 46 -7.85 1.31 3.05
N VAL A 47 -7.68 2.55 2.63
CA VAL A 47 -8.66 3.64 2.77
C VAL A 47 -9.16 3.99 1.39
N ARG A 48 -10.48 3.96 1.23
CA ARG A 48 -11.17 4.41 0.01
C ARG A 48 -12.44 5.15 0.43
N GLU A 49 -12.55 6.41 0.05
CA GLU A 49 -13.70 7.26 0.42
C GLU A 49 -14.98 6.87 -0.34
N ASP A 50 -14.85 6.56 -1.63
CA ASP A 50 -15.93 6.11 -2.51
C ASP A 50 -15.39 5.16 -3.60
N GLU A 51 -16.27 4.46 -4.32
CA GLU A 51 -15.86 3.47 -5.34
C GLU A 51 -14.99 4.04 -6.46
N ASP A 52 -15.15 5.33 -6.75
CA ASP A 52 -14.46 6.06 -7.80
C ASP A 52 -13.22 6.82 -7.32
N SER A 53 -12.99 6.85 -6.01
CA SER A 53 -11.80 7.40 -5.40
C SER A 53 -10.61 6.44 -5.55
N PHE A 54 -9.40 7.01 -5.52
CA PHE A 54 -8.18 6.21 -5.48
C PHE A 54 -7.98 5.66 -4.06
N PHE A 55 -7.25 4.55 -3.94
CA PHE A 55 -6.89 4.01 -2.64
C PHE A 55 -5.77 4.84 -2.00
N SER A 56 -5.91 5.06 -0.70
CA SER A 56 -4.84 5.47 0.19
C SER A 56 -4.58 4.35 1.20
N PHE A 57 -3.44 4.35 1.85
CA PHE A 57 -2.96 3.24 2.68
C PHE A 57 -2.35 3.76 3.97
N TRP A 58 -2.70 3.15 5.10
CA TRP A 58 -1.95 3.35 6.33
C TRP A 58 -0.78 2.38 6.34
N VAL A 59 0.44 2.90 6.22
CA VAL A 59 1.65 2.08 6.06
C VAL A 59 2.64 2.44 7.17
N ALA A 60 3.35 1.45 7.69
CA ALA A 60 4.46 1.69 8.61
C ALA A 60 5.68 0.83 8.25
N PRO A 61 6.91 1.31 8.58
CA PRO A 61 8.10 0.50 8.43
C PRO A 61 8.15 -0.49 9.59
N VAL A 62 8.41 -1.75 9.27
CA VAL A 62 8.25 -2.87 10.21
C VAL A 62 9.41 -3.84 10.10
N THR A 63 9.82 -4.40 11.23
CA THR A 63 10.74 -5.54 11.31
C THR A 63 9.95 -6.81 11.65
N LEU A 64 9.79 -7.71 10.69
CA LEU A 64 9.21 -9.05 10.90
C LEU A 64 10.34 -10.03 11.23
N MET A 65 10.25 -10.77 12.33
CA MET A 65 11.35 -11.57 12.87
C MET A 65 10.88 -12.97 13.27
N PHE A 66 11.68 -13.97 12.91
CA PHE A 66 11.48 -15.36 13.30
C PHE A 66 12.66 -15.79 14.20
N PRO A 67 12.44 -15.98 15.51
CA PRO A 67 13.48 -16.46 16.42
C PRO A 67 13.71 -17.97 16.26
N GLU A 68 14.90 -18.44 16.67
CA GLU A 68 15.23 -19.88 16.78
C GLU A 68 14.88 -20.68 15.51
N VAL A 69 15.25 -20.14 14.34
CA VAL A 69 14.93 -20.75 13.04
C VAL A 69 15.67 -22.07 12.88
N ALA A 70 14.91 -23.15 12.70
CA ALA A 70 15.47 -24.48 12.44
C ALA A 70 15.91 -24.64 10.97
N ASN A 71 15.15 -24.03 10.05
CA ASN A 71 15.41 -24.12 8.62
C ASN A 71 14.85 -22.90 7.87
N VAL A 72 15.55 -22.50 6.81
CA VAL A 72 15.04 -21.50 5.86
C VAL A 72 15.29 -21.99 4.43
N ALA A 73 14.26 -21.90 3.59
CA ALA A 73 14.36 -22.16 2.17
C ALA A 73 13.83 -20.95 1.39
N ILE A 74 14.62 -20.45 0.45
CA ILE A 74 14.27 -19.27 -0.35
C ILE A 74 14.31 -19.67 -1.82
N ASN A 75 13.19 -19.49 -2.50
CA ASN A 75 13.06 -19.72 -3.93
C ASN A 75 12.34 -18.53 -4.56
N VAL A 76 13.12 -17.55 -5.01
CA VAL A 76 12.63 -16.29 -5.58
C VAL A 76 13.40 -15.98 -6.86
N ASP A 77 12.68 -15.51 -7.88
CA ASP A 77 13.25 -15.09 -9.16
C ASP A 77 13.08 -13.58 -9.32
N PHE A 78 14.20 -12.88 -9.45
CA PHE A 78 14.22 -11.42 -9.60
C PHE A 78 14.76 -10.99 -10.94
N ARG A 79 14.06 -10.04 -11.54
CA ARG A 79 14.60 -9.24 -12.63
C ARG A 79 15.14 -7.94 -12.06
N LEU A 80 16.16 -7.38 -12.69
CA LEU A 80 16.64 -6.06 -12.30
C LEU A 80 15.50 -5.04 -12.38
N GLY A 81 15.27 -4.33 -11.27
CA GLY A 81 14.19 -3.35 -11.15
C GLY A 81 12.84 -3.90 -10.71
N THR A 82 12.71 -5.21 -10.45
CA THR A 82 11.52 -5.75 -9.78
C THR A 82 11.69 -5.73 -8.27
N GLU A 83 10.59 -5.44 -7.58
CA GLU A 83 10.56 -5.43 -6.12
C GLU A 83 10.13 -6.79 -5.58
N LEU A 84 10.50 -7.08 -4.32
CA LEU A 84 10.00 -8.27 -3.62
C LEU A 84 8.76 -7.86 -2.81
N GLU A 85 7.61 -8.46 -3.10
CA GLU A 85 6.34 -8.11 -2.46
C GLU A 85 5.66 -9.36 -1.93
N ILE A 86 5.20 -9.29 -0.68
CA ILE A 86 4.43 -10.37 -0.05
C ILE A 86 3.04 -10.39 -0.67
N GLU A 87 2.66 -11.55 -1.17
CA GLU A 87 1.29 -11.82 -1.57
C GLU A 87 0.50 -12.30 -0.35
N HIS A 88 1.02 -13.29 0.37
CA HIS A 88 0.36 -13.82 1.57
C HIS A 88 1.40 -14.47 2.49
N ILE A 89 1.11 -14.58 3.79
CA ILE A 89 1.87 -15.46 4.69
C ILE A 89 0.95 -16.56 5.19
N HIS A 90 1.36 -17.81 5.04
CA HIS A 90 0.63 -18.98 5.53
C HIS A 90 1.37 -19.60 6.70
N ARG A 91 0.61 -20.12 7.67
CA ARG A 91 1.13 -20.95 8.76
C ARG A 91 0.67 -22.38 8.57
N GLN A 92 1.61 -23.31 8.56
CA GLN A 92 1.31 -24.74 8.50
C GLN A 92 2.16 -25.54 9.47
N THR A 93 1.67 -26.73 9.85
CA THR A 93 2.43 -27.68 10.65
C THR A 93 3.05 -28.70 9.72
N SER A 94 4.38 -28.83 9.76
CA SER A 94 5.12 -29.83 9.00
C SER A 94 4.82 -31.26 9.46
N ALA A 95 5.21 -32.25 8.65
CA ALA A 95 5.01 -33.67 8.97
C ALA A 95 5.69 -34.13 10.28
N VAL A 96 6.71 -33.40 10.73
CA VAL A 96 7.43 -33.67 11.99
C VAL A 96 6.92 -32.84 13.17
N GLY A 97 5.82 -32.10 12.98
CA GLY A 97 5.17 -31.29 14.02
C GLY A 97 5.75 -29.89 14.19
N ALA A 98 6.79 -29.50 13.43
CA ALA A 98 7.36 -28.16 13.49
C ALA A 98 6.48 -27.13 12.76
N THR A 99 6.41 -25.92 13.28
CA THR A 99 5.70 -24.80 12.65
C THR A 99 6.50 -24.26 11.46
N GLU A 100 5.85 -24.15 10.31
CA GLU A 100 6.42 -23.62 9.08
C GLU A 100 5.61 -22.40 8.61
N TRP A 101 6.34 -21.31 8.37
CA TRP A 101 5.82 -20.06 7.84
C TRP A 101 6.18 -19.99 6.36
N HIS A 102 5.17 -19.98 5.51
CA HIS A 102 5.32 -19.81 4.08
C HIS A 102 4.97 -18.38 3.71
N ILE A 103 6.01 -17.59 3.43
CA ILE A 103 5.90 -16.23 2.92
C ILE A 103 5.84 -16.35 1.39
N GLU A 104 4.62 -16.30 0.87
CA GLU A 104 4.32 -16.26 -0.54
C GLU A 104 4.55 -14.84 -1.07
N THR A 105 5.24 -14.73 -2.19
CA THR A 105 5.60 -13.45 -2.81
C THR A 105 5.26 -13.48 -4.28
N HIS A 106 5.06 -12.30 -4.88
CA HIS A 106 4.84 -12.19 -6.33
C HIS A 106 6.03 -12.73 -7.16
N GLN A 107 7.20 -12.94 -6.54
CA GLN A 107 8.44 -13.38 -7.17
C GLN A 107 8.84 -14.82 -6.80
N GLY A 108 8.03 -15.53 -6.01
CA GLY A 108 8.34 -16.88 -5.53
C GLY A 108 7.94 -17.09 -4.08
N SER A 109 8.70 -17.87 -3.33
CA SER A 109 8.35 -18.24 -1.96
C SER A 109 9.55 -18.34 -1.03
N ILE A 110 9.30 -18.00 0.23
CA ILE A 110 10.25 -18.10 1.33
C ILE A 110 9.60 -18.94 2.44
N PHE A 111 10.25 -20.02 2.83
CA PHE A 111 9.80 -20.90 3.91
C PHE A 111 10.73 -20.72 5.12
N VAL A 112 10.13 -20.51 6.29
CA VAL A 112 10.86 -20.39 7.56
C VAL A 112 10.26 -21.38 8.56
N THR A 113 11.06 -22.32 9.04
CA THR A 113 10.65 -23.25 10.11
C THR A 113 11.02 -22.64 11.45
N ALA A 114 10.02 -22.16 12.19
CA ALA A 114 10.19 -21.51 13.49
C ALA A 114 8.88 -21.60 14.30
N GLU A 115 8.99 -21.74 15.63
CA GLU A 115 7.82 -21.90 16.52
C GLU A 115 6.97 -20.63 16.62
N SER A 116 7.55 -19.44 16.37
CA SER A 116 6.88 -18.15 16.56
C SER A 116 7.40 -17.10 15.58
N PHE A 117 6.73 -15.95 15.54
CA PHE A 117 7.28 -14.73 14.95
C PHE A 117 6.95 -13.53 15.83
N ARG A 118 7.69 -12.44 15.63
CA ARG A 118 7.32 -11.12 16.11
C ARG A 118 7.42 -10.10 15.00
N GLN A 119 6.47 -9.19 14.95
CA GLN A 119 6.45 -8.07 14.03
C GLN A 119 6.54 -6.78 14.85
N ILE A 120 7.63 -6.04 14.70
CA ILE A 120 7.91 -4.81 15.43
C ILE A 120 7.66 -3.63 14.50
N ILE A 121 6.76 -2.75 14.94
CA ILE A 121 6.41 -1.54 14.22
C ILE A 121 7.44 -0.48 14.59
N ARG A 122 8.20 0.00 13.60
CA ARG A 122 9.32 0.90 13.86
C ARG A 122 8.87 2.35 14.03
N ARG A 123 7.79 2.76 13.36
CA ARG A 123 7.22 4.12 13.39
C ARG A 123 5.70 4.06 13.32
N PRO A 124 4.97 5.10 13.77
CA PRO A 124 3.52 5.12 13.67
C PRO A 124 3.09 5.04 12.19
N PRO A 125 1.99 4.34 11.86
CA PRO A 125 1.49 4.29 10.49
C PRO A 125 1.17 5.71 9.98
N THR A 126 1.67 6.03 8.80
CA THR A 126 1.36 7.29 8.11
C THR A 126 0.47 7.02 6.90
N LEU A 127 -0.39 7.99 6.56
CA LEU A 127 -1.26 7.86 5.39
C LEU A 127 -0.43 8.08 4.13
N GLN A 128 -0.51 7.12 3.22
CA GLN A 128 0.20 7.06 1.97
C GLN A 128 -0.76 6.99 0.79
N LEU A 129 -0.34 7.54 -0.34
CA LEU A 129 -1.08 7.39 -1.60
C LEU A 129 -0.65 6.12 -2.34
N GLY A 130 0.52 5.56 -2.01
CA GLY A 130 0.97 4.25 -2.47
C GLY A 130 1.10 3.25 -1.32
N GLN A 131 1.42 2.01 -1.64
CA GLN A 131 1.61 0.93 -0.67
C GLN A 131 3.01 0.94 -0.01
N ARG A 132 3.76 2.03 -0.17
CA ARG A 132 5.18 2.13 0.20
C ARG A 132 5.45 3.48 0.85
N LEU A 133 6.41 3.50 1.76
CA LEU A 133 6.86 4.71 2.43
C LEU A 133 7.94 5.44 1.65
N MET A 134 8.00 6.76 1.80
CA MET A 134 9.17 7.53 1.38
C MET A 134 10.40 7.17 2.23
N PRO A 135 11.63 7.22 1.70
CA PRO A 135 12.85 6.89 2.45
C PRO A 135 12.96 7.60 3.80
N GLU A 136 12.58 8.87 3.85
CA GLU A 136 12.60 9.70 5.06
C GLU A 136 11.64 9.17 6.14
N GLU A 137 10.47 8.67 5.73
CA GLU A 137 9.46 8.09 6.60
C GLU A 137 9.85 6.70 7.10
N ARG A 138 10.58 5.91 6.29
CA ARG A 138 11.13 4.61 6.71
C ARG A 138 12.23 4.73 7.76
N GLY A 139 13.02 5.80 7.68
CA GLY A 139 14.18 6.01 8.54
C GLY A 139 15.41 5.18 8.13
N PRO A 140 16.56 5.40 8.79
CA PRO A 140 17.85 4.86 8.36
C PRO A 140 18.11 3.40 8.73
N SER A 141 17.44 2.86 9.75
CA SER A 141 17.75 1.54 10.32
C SER A 141 16.85 0.43 9.79
N CYS A 142 17.38 -0.44 8.92
CA CYS A 142 16.74 -1.73 8.65
C CYS A 142 16.83 -2.61 9.91
N PHE A 143 15.75 -3.30 10.26
CA PHE A 143 15.67 -4.25 11.37
C PHE A 143 15.73 -3.70 12.80
N ASP A 144 15.48 -2.40 13.01
CA ASP A 144 15.36 -1.86 14.36
C ASP A 144 14.24 -2.58 15.14
N VAL A 145 14.49 -2.80 16.42
CA VAL A 145 13.58 -3.44 17.36
C VAL A 145 13.03 -2.45 18.39
N THR A 146 13.48 -1.19 18.32
CA THR A 146 13.02 -0.10 19.18
C THR A 146 12.11 0.84 18.37
N PRO A 147 10.82 0.92 18.70
CA PRO A 147 9.93 1.85 18.03
C PRO A 147 10.31 3.32 18.27
N ASP A 148 10.36 4.10 17.20
CA ASP A 148 10.42 5.56 17.18
C ASP A 148 8.98 6.11 17.34
N VAL A 149 8.49 6.03 18.58
CA VAL A 149 7.09 6.33 18.92
C VAL A 149 6.71 7.80 18.73
N ASP A 150 7.70 8.69 18.82
CA ASP A 150 7.55 10.13 18.70
C ASP A 150 7.82 10.64 17.28
N PHE A 151 7.97 9.73 16.30
CA PHE A 151 8.18 10.12 14.91
C PHE A 151 7.06 11.02 14.41
N ALA A 152 7.46 12.17 13.89
CA ALA A 152 6.60 13.10 13.19
C ALA A 152 7.11 13.30 11.76
N GLU A 153 6.17 13.26 10.82
CA GLU A 153 6.45 13.53 9.42
C GLU A 153 7.03 14.95 9.25
N SER A 154 8.04 15.08 8.38
CA SER A 154 8.63 16.39 8.09
C SER A 154 7.68 17.24 7.24
N ALA A 155 7.77 18.56 7.38
CA ALA A 155 6.97 19.49 6.58
C ALA A 155 7.16 19.31 5.07
N GLU A 156 8.36 18.88 4.65
CA GLU A 156 8.65 18.60 3.25
C GLU A 156 7.90 17.37 2.74
N VAL A 157 7.91 16.26 3.49
CA VAL A 157 7.15 15.06 3.14
C VAL A 157 5.65 15.39 3.09
N SER A 158 5.14 16.16 4.05
CA SER A 158 3.73 16.58 4.07
C SER A 158 3.36 17.43 2.86
N ARG A 159 4.27 18.30 2.43
CA ARG A 159 4.10 19.08 1.20
C ARG A 159 4.05 18.16 -0.02
N LEU A 160 4.98 17.22 -0.15
CA LEU A 160 5.03 16.28 -1.28
C LEU A 160 3.77 15.41 -1.36
N LYS A 161 3.32 14.86 -0.23
CA LYS A 161 2.07 14.11 -0.15
C LYS A 161 0.85 14.93 -0.53
N THR A 162 0.79 16.19 -0.09
CA THR A 162 -0.31 17.10 -0.45
C THR A 162 -0.33 17.36 -1.95
N VAL A 163 0.83 17.60 -2.56
CA VAL A 163 0.94 17.80 -4.02
C VAL A 163 0.50 16.55 -4.78
N ASP A 164 0.97 15.36 -4.40
CA ASP A 164 0.57 14.12 -5.06
C ASP A 164 -0.93 13.81 -4.85
N PHE A 165 -1.47 14.10 -3.66
CA PHE A 165 -2.91 13.93 -3.38
C PHE A 165 -3.75 14.80 -4.31
N VAL A 166 -3.42 16.09 -4.43
CA VAL A 166 -4.13 17.01 -5.32
C VAL A 166 -4.03 16.54 -6.78
N ARG A 167 -2.86 16.06 -7.20
CA ARG A 167 -2.66 15.52 -8.55
C ARG A 167 -3.57 14.31 -8.79
N ARG A 168 -3.59 13.35 -7.87
CA ARG A 168 -4.43 12.15 -7.97
C ARG A 168 -5.92 12.45 -7.92
N GLN A 169 -6.34 13.40 -7.08
CA GLN A 169 -7.73 13.84 -7.03
C GLN A 169 -8.18 14.36 -8.40
N LYS A 170 -7.39 15.24 -9.03
CA LYS A 170 -7.71 15.74 -10.37
C LYS A 170 -7.78 14.61 -11.41
N ALA A 171 -6.88 13.62 -11.34
CA ALA A 171 -6.92 12.46 -12.22
C ALA A 171 -8.18 11.60 -12.01
N THR A 172 -8.60 11.42 -10.75
CA THR A 172 -9.87 10.77 -10.40
C THR A 172 -11.07 11.54 -10.93
N ASP A 173 -11.10 12.86 -10.78
CA ASP A 173 -12.19 13.70 -11.28
C ASP A 173 -12.31 13.58 -12.81
N VAL A 174 -11.18 13.56 -13.53
CA VAL A 174 -11.14 13.32 -14.98
C VAL A 174 -11.76 11.96 -15.33
N ARG A 175 -11.41 10.90 -14.59
CA ARG A 175 -11.98 9.56 -14.79
C ARG A 175 -13.49 9.55 -14.56
N CYS A 176 -13.97 10.18 -13.49
CA CYS A 176 -15.40 10.29 -13.17
C CYS A 176 -16.16 11.04 -14.27
N LEU A 177 -15.63 12.18 -14.73
CA LEU A 177 -16.24 12.97 -15.79
C LEU A 177 -16.29 12.21 -17.12
N ARG A 178 -15.27 11.39 -17.43
CA ARG A 178 -15.28 10.53 -18.63
C ARG A 178 -16.38 9.47 -18.54
N ARG A 179 -16.58 8.86 -17.38
CA ARG A 179 -17.68 7.89 -17.18
C ARG A 179 -19.04 8.57 -17.31
N GLN A 180 -19.21 9.77 -16.74
CA GLN A 180 -20.43 10.56 -16.92
C GLN A 180 -20.70 10.86 -18.40
N LEU A 181 -19.65 11.18 -19.16
CA LEU A 181 -19.76 11.44 -20.60
C LEU A 181 -20.17 10.18 -21.39
N GLU A 182 -19.65 9.02 -21.01
CA GLU A 182 -20.04 7.72 -21.58
C GLU A 182 -21.50 7.40 -21.29
N ALA A 183 -21.92 7.48 -20.02
CA ALA A 183 -23.31 7.27 -19.61
C ALA A 183 -24.28 8.24 -20.31
N LEU A 184 -23.87 9.51 -20.50
CA LEU A 184 -24.65 10.50 -21.25
C LEU A 184 -24.84 10.09 -22.72
N SER A 185 -23.81 9.49 -23.32
CA SER A 185 -23.85 8.96 -24.69
C SER A 185 -24.81 7.77 -24.79
N GLU A 186 -24.77 6.86 -23.82
CA GLU A 186 -25.68 5.70 -23.76
C GLU A 186 -27.15 6.14 -23.61
N GLN A 187 -27.43 7.09 -22.72
CA GLN A 187 -28.78 7.66 -22.56
C GLN A 187 -29.31 8.29 -23.86
N ARG A 188 -28.44 8.98 -24.59
CA ARG A 188 -28.79 9.54 -25.89
C ARG A 188 -29.10 8.44 -26.92
N ASN A 189 -28.28 7.39 -26.98
CA ASN A 189 -28.48 6.26 -27.88
C ASN A 189 -29.75 5.47 -27.56
N ALA A 190 -30.12 5.36 -26.28
CA ALA A 190 -31.38 4.77 -25.82
C ALA A 190 -32.61 5.65 -26.12
N GLY A 191 -32.43 6.84 -26.71
CA GLY A 191 -33.52 7.77 -26.99
C GLY A 191 -34.08 8.51 -25.77
N ALA A 192 -33.48 8.32 -24.59
CA ALA A 192 -33.93 8.91 -23.33
C ALA A 192 -33.59 10.41 -23.19
N LEU A 193 -32.74 10.94 -24.08
CA LEU A 193 -32.25 12.31 -24.01
C LEU A 193 -32.44 13.08 -25.33
N GLU A 194 -32.96 14.30 -25.22
CA GLU A 194 -33.12 15.23 -26.35
C GLU A 194 -31.74 15.68 -26.90
N VAL A 195 -31.63 15.84 -28.22
CA VAL A 195 -30.38 16.20 -28.91
C VAL A 195 -29.77 17.49 -28.37
N LYS A 196 -30.59 18.54 -28.18
CA LYS A 196 -30.09 19.84 -27.72
C LYS A 196 -29.49 19.74 -26.31
N ARG A 197 -30.20 19.08 -25.41
CA ARG A 197 -29.76 18.83 -24.04
C ARG A 197 -28.48 18.00 -24.00
N TYR A 198 -28.42 16.92 -24.78
CA TYR A 198 -27.22 16.10 -24.93
C TYR A 198 -25.99 16.93 -25.34
N LEU A 199 -26.11 17.76 -26.38
CA LEU A 199 -24.98 18.55 -26.88
C LEU A 199 -24.50 19.59 -25.87
N GLN A 200 -25.42 20.19 -25.10
CA GLN A 200 -25.07 21.15 -24.04
C GLN A 200 -24.32 20.47 -22.90
N GLU A 201 -24.83 19.35 -22.39
CA GLU A 201 -24.22 18.61 -21.29
C GLU A 201 -22.86 18.00 -21.70
N LYS A 202 -22.78 17.41 -22.90
CA LYS A 202 -21.53 16.89 -23.48
C LYS A 202 -20.45 17.97 -23.54
N ARG A 203 -20.75 19.14 -24.11
CA ARG A 203 -19.79 20.25 -24.23
C ARG A 203 -19.32 20.75 -22.86
N SER A 204 -20.21 20.76 -21.87
CA SER A 204 -19.88 21.13 -20.49
C SER A 204 -18.89 20.14 -19.87
N LEU A 205 -19.14 18.83 -20.00
CA LEU A 205 -18.25 17.77 -19.51
C LEU A 205 -16.88 17.80 -20.21
N GLU A 206 -16.86 17.89 -21.53
CA GLU A 206 -15.62 17.98 -22.32
C GLU A 206 -14.77 19.18 -21.92
N LYS A 207 -15.41 20.34 -21.66
CA LYS A 207 -14.71 21.54 -21.19
C LYS A 207 -14.08 21.33 -19.81
N LYS A 208 -14.79 20.68 -18.87
CA LYS A 208 -14.27 20.38 -17.54
C LYS A 208 -13.08 19.40 -17.61
N ILE A 209 -13.21 18.35 -18.42
CA ILE A 209 -12.12 17.38 -18.64
C ILE A 209 -10.89 18.08 -19.21
N ALA A 210 -11.07 18.92 -20.25
CA ALA A 210 -9.95 19.65 -20.85
C ALA A 210 -9.27 20.60 -19.86
N ALA A 211 -10.03 21.29 -19.01
CA ALA A 211 -9.48 22.17 -17.98
C ALA A 211 -8.60 21.38 -16.98
N LEU A 212 -9.11 20.27 -16.45
CA LEU A 212 -8.36 19.44 -15.51
C LEU A 212 -7.12 18.81 -16.14
N LEU A 213 -7.20 18.35 -17.40
CA LEU A 213 -6.04 17.83 -18.13
C LEU A 213 -4.97 18.89 -18.36
N ASN A 214 -5.35 20.13 -18.66
CA ASN A 214 -4.41 21.23 -18.77
C ASN A 214 -3.71 21.52 -17.43
N GLU A 215 -4.46 21.50 -16.33
CA GLU A 215 -3.87 21.68 -14.99
C GLU A 215 -2.94 20.52 -14.60
N LEU A 216 -3.25 19.29 -15.02
CA LEU A 216 -2.39 18.12 -14.81
C LEU A 216 -1.12 18.18 -15.67
N GLY A 217 -1.21 18.64 -16.91
CA GLY A 217 -0.07 18.77 -17.83
C GLY A 217 0.81 20.00 -17.55
N ALA A 218 0.25 21.07 -16.98
CA ALA A 218 1.01 22.26 -16.57
C ALA A 218 1.83 22.04 -15.28
N ALA A 219 1.60 20.94 -14.57
CA ALA A 219 2.31 20.59 -13.34
C ALA A 219 3.65 19.84 -13.58
N GLU A 220 4.07 19.67 -14.84
CA GLU A 220 5.33 19.02 -15.22
C GLU A 220 6.35 20.01 -15.80
N TRP A 221 6.63 21.16 -15.15
CA TRP A 221 7.78 22.03 -15.45
C TRP A 221 8.25 22.81 -14.21
#